data_AF-A0A1I2Z9N3-F1
#
_entry.id   AF-A0A1I2Z9N3-F1
#
_cell.length_a   1.000
_cell.length_b   1.000
_cell.length_c   1.000
_cell.angle_alpha   90.00
_cell.angle_beta   90.00
_cell.angle_gamma   90.00
#
_symmetry.space_group_name_H-M   'P 1'
#
loop_
_entity.id
_entity.type
_entity.pdbx_description
1 polymer ?
#
loop_
_entity_poly.entity_id
_entity_poly.type
_entity_poly.pdbx_seq_one_letter_code
_entity_poly.pdbx_strand_id
1 'polypeptide(L)'
;MDDLQPIRDAVDAVLRIMAEREYAITTIKNQQGVLNTLLKFLERNHFTELNEEVAMTFVKEKTGARMNGFWGHFDPKTNRVMKPVQNLLFYLKNGDLTFFIRSHIQPFICPSAFEKEYRFFQKEYKERGYADATIICNNNILHKLLYHLDRKGISSSKEIAASQITEFIALYANSKPKYVSTVLYVLRNYFTFLKETGFIEADLASSLPHVRILRNAFIPHSWKTEDVKKLLAAIDRGAPKGKRDYAILLMIVRFGVRVSDIRRMKLSSLNWNRKTITIIMQKTRQPLELPLLDDIGWAVIDYLKNGRPQTVCDRLFVRHRAPFDAFGENESFYKELHSYMVAAGIDIPSGVHCGMHSLRNTLARNMLEAKAPLPVIPRRWVTKTSIRPVFILK
;
A
#
# COMPACT_ATOMS: atom_id res chain seq x y z
N MET A 1 -28.09 -19.97 -31.61
CA MET A 1 -27.83 -19.92 -30.15
C MET A 1 -27.44 -18.48 -29.84
N ASP A 2 -27.91 -17.88 -28.74
CA ASP A 2 -27.45 -16.53 -28.37
C ASP A 2 -26.01 -16.63 -27.89
N ASP A 3 -25.06 -16.37 -28.79
CA ASP A 3 -23.62 -16.50 -28.53
C ASP A 3 -23.14 -15.56 -27.40
N LEU A 4 -23.95 -14.58 -27.01
CA LEU A 4 -23.69 -13.67 -25.90
C LEU A 4 -24.25 -14.12 -24.54
N GLN A 5 -25.02 -15.22 -24.49
CA GLN A 5 -25.62 -15.70 -23.24
C GLN A 5 -24.60 -15.87 -22.09
N PRO A 6 -23.40 -16.43 -22.31
CA PRO A 6 -22.39 -16.54 -21.25
C PRO A 6 -21.96 -15.18 -20.67
N ILE A 7 -21.92 -14.14 -21.51
CA ILE A 7 -21.56 -12.78 -21.10
C ILE A 7 -22.72 -12.14 -20.33
N ARG A 8 -23.98 -12.36 -20.73
CA ARG A 8 -25.16 -11.90 -19.99
C ARG A 8 -25.21 -12.52 -18.60
N ASP A 9 -25.01 -13.84 -18.50
CA ASP A 9 -24.98 -14.56 -17.22
C ASP A 9 -23.86 -14.04 -16.31
N ALA A 10 -22.70 -13.71 -16.89
CA ALA A 10 -21.59 -13.10 -16.17
C ALA A 10 -21.92 -11.67 -15.67
N VAL A 11 -22.63 -10.86 -16.45
CA VAL A 11 -23.10 -9.53 -16.01
C VAL A 11 -24.02 -9.67 -14.80
N ASP A 12 -25.01 -10.57 -14.86
CA ASP A 12 -25.95 -10.79 -13.76
C ASP A 12 -25.25 -11.31 -12.50
N ALA A 13 -24.31 -12.24 -12.67
CA ALA A 13 -23.49 -12.73 -11.57
C ALA A 13 -22.66 -11.62 -10.92
N VAL A 14 -22.02 -10.75 -11.71
CA VAL A 14 -21.24 -9.61 -11.22
C VAL A 14 -22.11 -8.65 -10.39
N LEU A 15 -23.30 -8.31 -10.89
CA LEU A 15 -24.22 -7.41 -10.20
C LEU A 15 -24.78 -8.02 -8.91
N ARG A 16 -25.09 -9.33 -8.93
CA ARG A 16 -25.51 -10.08 -7.74
C ARG A 16 -24.42 -10.10 -6.67
N ILE A 17 -23.18 -10.45 -7.03
CA ILE A 17 -22.04 -10.45 -6.09
C ILE A 17 -21.80 -9.05 -5.52
N MET A 18 -21.97 -7.99 -6.32
CA MET A 18 -21.88 -6.62 -5.79
C MET A 18 -22.98 -6.30 -4.78
N ALA A 19 -24.21 -6.77 -5.00
CA ALA A 19 -25.29 -6.61 -4.04
C ALA A 19 -25.01 -7.39 -2.74
N GLU A 20 -24.56 -8.64 -2.85
CA GLU A 20 -24.16 -9.48 -1.71
C GLU A 20 -23.01 -8.87 -0.90
N ARG A 21 -22.11 -8.13 -1.55
CA ARG A 21 -20.99 -7.42 -0.91
C ARG A 21 -21.35 -6.00 -0.44
N GLU A 22 -22.64 -5.69 -0.34
CA GLU A 22 -23.21 -4.45 0.20
C GLU A 22 -22.72 -3.17 -0.51
N TYR A 23 -22.50 -3.24 -1.82
CA TYR A 23 -22.22 -2.03 -2.60
C TYR A 23 -23.43 -1.09 -2.60
N ALA A 24 -23.17 0.22 -2.60
CA ALA A 24 -24.24 1.21 -2.70
C ALA A 24 -25.09 0.98 -3.97
N ILE A 25 -26.41 1.05 -3.84
CA ILE A 25 -27.37 0.82 -4.93
C ILE A 25 -27.04 1.72 -6.15
N THR A 26 -26.66 2.97 -5.91
CA THR A 26 -26.21 3.91 -6.96
C THR A 26 -24.99 3.40 -7.70
N THR A 27 -24.05 2.75 -7.02
CA THR A 27 -22.87 2.13 -7.65
C THR A 27 -23.26 0.95 -8.51
N ILE A 28 -24.14 0.07 -8.02
CA ILE A 28 -24.65 -1.09 -8.78
C ILE A 28 -25.37 -0.62 -10.04
N LYS A 29 -26.31 0.33 -9.92
CA LYS A 29 -27.04 0.92 -11.06
C LYS A 29 -26.09 1.54 -12.09
N ASN A 30 -25.06 2.26 -11.63
CA ASN A 30 -24.07 2.84 -12.53
C ASN A 30 -23.26 1.77 -13.28
N GLN A 31 -22.88 0.67 -12.61
CA GLN A 31 -22.19 -0.44 -13.29
C GLN A 31 -23.12 -1.14 -14.29
N GLN A 32 -24.36 -1.44 -13.88
CA GLN A 32 -25.37 -2.06 -14.74
C GLN A 32 -25.63 -1.23 -16.02
N GLY A 33 -25.76 0.09 -15.90
CA GLY A 33 -25.97 0.95 -17.07
C GLY A 33 -24.82 0.89 -18.08
N VAL A 34 -23.57 0.80 -17.60
CA VAL A 34 -22.40 0.65 -18.47
C VAL A 34 -22.37 -0.74 -19.11
N LEU A 35 -22.62 -1.81 -18.34
CA LEU A 35 -22.60 -3.19 -18.84
C LEU A 35 -23.73 -3.46 -19.85
N ASN A 36 -24.92 -2.89 -19.65
CA ASN A 36 -26.00 -2.96 -20.64
C ASN A 36 -25.63 -2.24 -21.95
N THR A 37 -24.88 -1.14 -21.86
CA THR A 37 -24.36 -0.46 -23.03
C THR A 37 -23.28 -1.29 -23.74
N LEU A 38 -22.45 -2.02 -22.98
CA LEU A 38 -21.46 -2.94 -23.52
C LEU A 38 -22.13 -4.10 -24.28
N LEU A 39 -23.17 -4.72 -23.72
CA LEU A 39 -23.90 -5.81 -24.38
C LEU A 39 -24.46 -5.37 -25.75
N LYS A 40 -25.10 -4.19 -25.81
CA LYS A 40 -25.58 -3.61 -27.10
C LYS A 40 -24.43 -3.34 -28.09
N PHE A 41 -23.26 -2.94 -27.60
CA PHE A 41 -22.09 -2.76 -28.44
C PHE A 41 -21.58 -4.09 -29.00
N LEU A 42 -21.56 -5.17 -28.20
CA LEU A 42 -21.15 -6.49 -28.65
C LEU A 42 -22.12 -7.03 -29.72
N GLU A 43 -23.43 -6.91 -29.48
CA GLU A 43 -24.48 -7.27 -30.44
C GLU A 43 -24.32 -6.53 -31.78
N ARG A 44 -24.20 -5.20 -31.73
CA ARG A 44 -24.11 -4.36 -32.94
C ARG A 44 -22.86 -4.64 -33.78
N ASN A 45 -21.77 -5.04 -33.15
CA ASN A 45 -20.49 -5.32 -33.83
C ASN A 45 -20.24 -6.82 -34.05
N HIS A 46 -21.22 -7.68 -33.74
CA HIS A 46 -21.12 -9.14 -33.88
C HIS A 46 -19.93 -9.78 -33.13
N PHE A 47 -19.55 -9.22 -31.98
CA PHE A 47 -18.55 -9.85 -31.11
C PHE A 47 -19.21 -10.96 -30.29
N THR A 48 -18.61 -12.15 -30.28
CA THR A 48 -19.06 -13.30 -29.48
C THR A 48 -18.30 -13.44 -28.16
N GLU A 49 -17.13 -12.81 -28.04
CA GLU A 49 -16.28 -12.86 -26.85
C GLU A 49 -15.89 -11.46 -26.37
N LEU A 50 -15.68 -11.34 -25.05
CA LEU A 50 -15.16 -10.13 -24.43
C LEU A 50 -13.70 -10.35 -24.00
N ASN A 51 -12.76 -9.77 -24.75
CA ASN A 51 -11.35 -9.71 -24.40
C ASN A 51 -10.90 -8.26 -24.16
N GLU A 52 -9.63 -8.06 -23.83
CA GLU A 52 -9.09 -6.72 -23.58
C GLU A 52 -9.22 -5.81 -24.82
N GLU A 53 -8.90 -6.30 -26.03
CA GLU A 53 -8.95 -5.48 -27.25
C GLU A 53 -10.38 -4.98 -27.56
N VAL A 54 -11.38 -5.86 -27.46
CA VAL A 54 -12.79 -5.52 -27.64
C VAL A 54 -13.25 -4.50 -26.60
N ALA A 55 -12.87 -4.71 -25.33
CA ALA A 55 -13.21 -3.80 -24.25
C ALA A 55 -12.54 -2.42 -24.41
N MET A 56 -11.32 -2.34 -24.95
CA MET A 56 -10.67 -1.06 -25.26
C MET A 56 -11.39 -0.33 -26.38
N THR A 57 -11.84 -1.07 -27.40
CA THR A 57 -12.61 -0.52 -28.51
C THR A 57 -13.94 0.07 -28.02
N PHE A 58 -14.66 -0.65 -27.16
CA PHE A 58 -15.88 -0.15 -26.52
C PHE A 58 -15.65 1.14 -25.72
N VAL A 59 -14.63 1.15 -24.85
CA VAL A 59 -14.33 2.33 -24.01
C VAL A 59 -13.96 3.52 -24.89
N LYS A 60 -13.16 3.30 -25.95
CA LYS A 60 -12.76 4.35 -26.90
C LYS A 60 -13.98 4.94 -27.61
N GLU A 61 -14.91 4.11 -28.09
CA GLU A 61 -16.14 4.59 -28.71
C GLU A 61 -16.98 5.42 -27.72
N LYS A 62 -17.09 4.96 -26.47
CA LYS A 62 -17.97 5.60 -25.48
C LYS A 62 -17.41 6.91 -24.93
N THR A 63 -16.09 7.03 -24.79
CA THR A 63 -15.45 8.16 -24.08
C THR A 63 -14.60 9.04 -25.00
N GLY A 64 -14.22 8.56 -26.18
CA GLY A 64 -13.25 9.22 -27.07
C GLY A 64 -11.80 9.10 -26.60
N ALA A 65 -11.54 8.39 -25.49
CA ALA A 65 -10.20 8.29 -24.92
C ALA A 65 -9.27 7.45 -25.81
N ARG A 66 -8.10 7.99 -26.14
CA ARG A 66 -7.00 7.21 -26.71
C ARG A 66 -6.30 6.45 -25.58
N MET A 67 -6.29 5.13 -25.66
CA MET A 67 -5.76 4.25 -24.63
C MET A 67 -4.69 3.35 -25.23
N ASN A 68 -3.55 3.24 -24.56
CA ASN A 68 -2.48 2.29 -24.91
C ASN A 68 -2.61 0.97 -24.10
N GLY A 69 -3.70 0.80 -23.33
CA GLY A 69 -4.01 -0.39 -22.53
C GLY A 69 -5.01 -0.13 -21.39
N PHE A 70 -5.39 -1.17 -20.64
CA PHE A 70 -6.23 -1.07 -19.43
C PHE A 70 -5.50 -0.54 -18.19
N TRP A 71 -4.28 -0.04 -18.32
CA TRP A 71 -3.45 0.45 -17.21
C TRP A 71 -3.08 1.92 -17.43
N GLY A 72 -3.02 2.72 -16.36
CA GLY A 72 -2.70 4.15 -16.46
C GLY A 72 -3.63 5.08 -15.68
N HIS A 73 -3.31 6.38 -15.75
CA HIS A 73 -4.17 7.45 -15.24
C HIS A 73 -5.10 7.93 -16.36
N PHE A 74 -6.40 7.77 -16.15
CA PHE A 74 -7.45 8.25 -17.04
C PHE A 74 -8.31 9.25 -16.29
N ASP A 75 -8.99 10.13 -17.02
CA ASP A 75 -9.92 11.07 -16.43
C ASP A 75 -11.07 10.33 -15.69
N PRO A 76 -11.73 10.98 -14.72
CA PRO A 76 -12.81 10.35 -13.96
C PRO A 76 -13.97 9.81 -14.80
N LYS A 77 -14.30 10.44 -15.94
CA LYS A 77 -15.37 9.99 -16.84
C LYS A 77 -14.98 8.68 -17.53
N THR A 78 -13.75 8.58 -18.04
CA THR A 78 -13.24 7.35 -18.63
C THR A 78 -13.17 6.20 -17.60
N ASN A 79 -12.69 6.47 -16.38
CA ASN A 79 -12.65 5.46 -15.32
C ASN A 79 -14.03 4.91 -14.93
N ARG A 80 -15.09 5.74 -14.99
CA ARG A 80 -16.47 5.30 -14.72
C ARG A 80 -16.97 4.26 -15.72
N VAL A 81 -16.53 4.34 -16.98
CA VAL A 81 -16.87 3.37 -18.04
C VAL A 81 -15.94 2.16 -18.00
N MET A 82 -14.64 2.36 -17.74
CA MET A 82 -13.68 1.25 -17.69
C MET A 82 -13.93 0.29 -16.53
N LYS A 83 -14.26 0.80 -15.35
CA LYS A 83 -14.30 -0.01 -14.12
C LYS A 83 -15.32 -1.16 -14.19
N PRO A 84 -16.57 -0.97 -14.67
CA PRO A 84 -17.52 -2.07 -14.85
C PRO A 84 -17.01 -3.15 -15.82
N VAL A 85 -16.45 -2.73 -16.96
CA VAL A 85 -15.95 -3.65 -18.00
C VAL A 85 -14.78 -4.48 -17.48
N GLN A 86 -13.89 -3.87 -16.70
CA GLN A 86 -12.78 -4.57 -16.04
C GLN A 86 -13.27 -5.59 -15.01
N ASN A 87 -14.29 -5.24 -14.22
CA ASN A 87 -14.85 -6.17 -13.24
C ASN A 87 -15.45 -7.39 -13.94
N LEU A 88 -16.12 -7.19 -15.09
CA LEU A 88 -16.66 -8.26 -15.92
C LEU A 88 -15.56 -9.14 -16.53
N LEU A 89 -14.54 -8.54 -17.16
CA LEU A 89 -13.38 -9.26 -17.69
C LEU A 89 -12.69 -10.11 -16.61
N PHE A 90 -12.55 -9.54 -15.41
CA PHE A 90 -11.93 -10.23 -14.29
C PHE A 90 -12.78 -11.42 -13.82
N TYR A 91 -14.10 -11.25 -13.73
CA TYR A 91 -15.03 -12.32 -13.38
C TYR A 91 -15.00 -13.44 -14.42
N LEU A 92 -15.05 -13.11 -15.71
CA LEU A 92 -14.95 -14.09 -16.79
C LEU A 92 -13.65 -14.91 -16.72
N LYS A 93 -12.55 -14.30 -16.28
CA LYS A 93 -11.26 -14.97 -16.16
C LYS A 93 -11.12 -15.84 -14.91
N ASN A 94 -11.66 -15.42 -13.76
CA ASN A 94 -11.35 -16.02 -12.46
C ASN A 94 -12.55 -16.63 -11.73
N GLY A 95 -13.78 -16.42 -12.21
CA GLY A 95 -15.02 -16.89 -11.58
C GLY A 95 -15.42 -16.15 -10.30
N ASP A 96 -14.66 -15.16 -9.85
CA ASP A 96 -15.00 -14.30 -8.71
C ASP A 96 -14.59 -12.84 -8.99
N LEU A 97 -15.23 -11.92 -8.26
CA LEU A 97 -14.88 -10.51 -8.23
C LEU A 97 -13.85 -10.22 -7.13
N THR A 98 -12.57 -10.55 -7.31
CA THR A 98 -11.56 -9.91 -6.45
C THR A 98 -11.30 -8.50 -6.97
N PHE A 99 -11.86 -7.50 -6.27
CA PHE A 99 -11.67 -6.09 -6.61
C PHE A 99 -10.22 -5.69 -6.37
N PHE A 100 -9.38 -5.79 -7.39
CA PHE A 100 -8.11 -5.09 -7.40
C PHE A 100 -8.38 -3.58 -7.59
N ILE A 101 -7.84 -2.78 -6.68
CA ILE A 101 -7.64 -1.35 -6.95
C ILE A 101 -6.71 -1.31 -8.15
N ARG A 102 -7.16 -0.69 -9.25
CA ARG A 102 -6.37 -0.54 -10.46
C ARG A 102 -5.03 0.11 -10.09
N SER A 103 -3.93 -0.57 -10.39
CA SER A 103 -2.64 0.11 -10.40
C SER A 103 -2.70 1.15 -11.52
N HIS A 104 -2.57 2.43 -11.17
CA HIS A 104 -2.40 3.50 -12.15
C HIS A 104 -1.06 3.39 -12.91
N ILE A 105 -0.20 2.45 -12.49
CA ILE A 105 1.12 2.22 -13.03
C ILE A 105 1.00 1.06 -14.02
N GLN A 106 1.37 1.32 -15.27
CA GLN A 106 1.49 0.28 -16.29
C GLN A 106 2.46 -0.81 -15.81
N PRO A 107 2.17 -2.10 -16.05
CA PRO A 107 3.13 -3.15 -15.77
C PRO A 107 4.47 -2.82 -16.43
N PHE A 108 5.55 -3.01 -15.68
CA PHE A 108 6.88 -2.85 -16.25
C PHE A 108 7.08 -3.85 -17.38
N ILE A 109 7.41 -3.32 -18.56
CA ILE A 109 7.85 -4.12 -19.70
C ILE A 109 9.37 -3.95 -19.75
N CYS A 110 10.09 -5.02 -19.44
CA CYS A 110 11.55 -4.97 -19.49
C CYS A 110 12.01 -4.86 -20.94
N PRO A 111 13.01 -4.01 -21.22
CA PRO A 111 13.67 -4.01 -22.52
C PRO A 111 14.22 -5.40 -22.84
N SER A 112 14.08 -5.84 -24.09
CA SER A 112 14.46 -7.20 -24.52
C SER A 112 15.93 -7.52 -24.26
N ALA A 113 16.79 -6.50 -24.38
CA ALA A 113 18.22 -6.57 -24.06
C ALA A 113 18.51 -7.06 -22.64
N PHE A 114 17.61 -6.80 -21.68
CA PHE A 114 17.83 -7.08 -20.25
C PHE A 114 16.85 -8.11 -19.65
N GLU A 115 15.96 -8.69 -20.46
CA GLU A 115 14.88 -9.57 -19.98
C GLU A 115 15.41 -10.80 -19.23
N LYS A 116 16.52 -11.39 -19.71
CA LYS A 116 17.09 -12.61 -19.14
C LYS A 116 17.61 -12.35 -17.72
N GLU A 117 18.54 -11.42 -17.57
CA GLU A 117 19.12 -11.04 -16.29
C GLU A 117 18.08 -10.49 -15.31
N TYR A 118 17.10 -9.73 -15.81
CA TYR A 118 16.00 -9.26 -14.97
C TYR A 118 15.23 -10.43 -14.35
N ARG A 119 14.88 -11.45 -15.14
CA ARG A 119 14.20 -12.67 -14.63
C ARG A 119 15.03 -13.41 -13.59
N PHE A 120 16.32 -13.60 -13.82
CA PHE A 120 17.19 -14.24 -12.84
C PHE A 120 17.29 -13.41 -11.55
N PHE A 121 17.37 -12.08 -11.65
CA PHE A 121 17.40 -11.21 -10.48
C PHE A 121 16.08 -11.24 -9.68
N GLN A 122 14.93 -11.34 -10.36
CA GLN A 122 13.65 -11.55 -9.67
C GLN A 122 13.60 -12.87 -8.89
N LYS A 123 14.24 -13.93 -9.40
CA LYS A 123 14.37 -15.21 -8.69
C LYS A 123 15.27 -15.07 -7.47
N GLU A 124 16.40 -14.38 -7.64
CA GLU A 124 17.34 -14.13 -6.54
C GLU A 124 16.69 -13.36 -5.38
N TYR A 125 15.86 -12.35 -5.66
CA TYR A 125 15.12 -11.65 -4.62
C TYR A 125 14.31 -12.60 -3.73
N LYS A 126 13.68 -13.61 -4.34
CA LYS A 126 12.88 -14.61 -3.62
C LYS A 126 13.76 -15.59 -2.84
N GLU A 127 14.84 -16.08 -3.45
CA GLU A 127 15.79 -17.01 -2.83
C GLU A 127 16.50 -16.39 -1.63
N ARG A 128 16.86 -15.10 -1.71
CA ARG A 128 17.43 -14.34 -0.60
C ARG A 128 16.38 -13.94 0.45
N GLY A 129 15.10 -14.30 0.27
CA GLY A 129 14.03 -14.08 1.25
C GLY A 129 13.65 -12.61 1.45
N TYR A 130 13.80 -11.76 0.42
CA TYR A 130 13.37 -10.37 0.50
C TYR A 130 11.85 -10.28 0.72
N ALA A 131 11.42 -9.32 1.54
CA ALA A 131 10.00 -9.02 1.67
C ALA A 131 9.45 -8.40 0.39
N ASP A 132 8.21 -8.73 0.00
CA ASP A 132 7.57 -8.23 -1.23
C ASP A 132 7.60 -6.70 -1.34
N ALA A 133 7.33 -6.00 -0.22
CA ALA A 133 7.40 -4.54 -0.19
C ALA A 133 8.81 -4.01 -0.52
N THR A 134 9.86 -4.71 -0.10
CA THR A 134 11.24 -4.36 -0.44
C THR A 134 11.54 -4.65 -1.91
N ILE A 135 11.07 -5.78 -2.44
CA ILE A 135 11.20 -6.12 -3.87
C ILE A 135 10.55 -5.04 -4.73
N ILE A 136 9.31 -4.63 -4.40
CA ILE A 136 8.59 -3.57 -5.11
C ILE A 136 9.37 -2.24 -5.06
N CYS A 137 9.84 -1.81 -3.88
CA CYS A 137 10.61 -0.58 -3.74
C CYS A 137 11.91 -0.61 -4.54
N ASN A 138 12.63 -1.73 -4.53
CA ASN A 138 13.88 -1.85 -5.27
C ASN A 138 13.62 -1.90 -6.79
N ASN A 139 12.62 -2.66 -7.22
CA ASN A 139 12.23 -2.75 -8.63
C ASN A 139 11.86 -1.39 -9.21
N ASN A 140 11.19 -0.50 -8.45
CA ASN A 140 10.89 0.86 -8.93
C ASN A 140 12.15 1.66 -9.32
N ILE A 141 13.30 1.39 -8.69
CA ILE A 141 14.57 2.02 -9.03
C ILE A 141 15.23 1.27 -10.18
N LEU A 142 15.22 -0.07 -10.14
CA LEU A 142 15.79 -0.92 -11.19
C LEU A 142 15.10 -0.69 -12.55
N HIS A 143 13.78 -0.62 -12.59
CA HIS A 143 13.02 -0.34 -13.81
C HIS A 143 13.42 0.99 -14.45
N LYS A 144 13.68 2.02 -13.63
CA LYS A 144 14.18 3.31 -14.12
C LYS A 144 15.58 3.21 -14.70
N LEU A 145 16.45 2.38 -14.10
CA LEU A 145 17.78 2.10 -14.65
C LEU A 145 17.65 1.41 -16.01
N LEU A 146 16.87 0.34 -16.10
CA LEU A 146 16.74 -0.44 -17.34
C LEU A 146 16.16 0.40 -18.49
N TYR A 147 15.14 1.24 -18.23
CA TYR A 147 14.66 2.19 -19.23
C TYR A 147 15.67 3.29 -19.57
N HIS A 148 16.51 3.71 -18.62
CA HIS A 148 17.57 4.67 -18.92
C HIS A 148 18.61 4.06 -19.85
N LEU A 149 19.04 2.82 -19.61
CA LEU A 149 19.99 2.10 -20.45
C LEU A 149 19.44 1.85 -21.86
N ASP A 150 18.19 1.41 -21.96
CA ASP A 150 17.48 1.21 -23.23
C ASP A 150 17.39 2.51 -24.05
N ARG A 151 17.01 3.63 -23.42
CA ARG A 151 16.99 4.96 -24.06
C ARG A 151 18.37 5.44 -24.52
N LYS A 152 19.44 4.91 -23.96
CA LYS A 152 20.84 5.19 -24.35
C LYS A 152 21.33 4.25 -25.45
N GLY A 153 20.47 3.35 -25.95
CA GLY A 153 20.78 2.41 -27.02
C GLY A 153 21.63 1.22 -26.56
N ILE A 154 21.74 0.98 -25.25
CA ILE A 154 22.50 -0.15 -24.72
C ILE A 154 21.73 -1.44 -24.99
N SER A 155 22.32 -2.31 -25.79
CA SER A 155 21.66 -3.53 -26.29
C SER A 155 22.09 -4.79 -25.53
N SER A 156 23.05 -4.67 -24.61
CA SER A 156 23.55 -5.76 -23.78
C SER A 156 24.08 -5.26 -22.44
N SER A 157 23.89 -6.06 -21.37
CA SER A 157 24.49 -5.77 -20.06
C SER A 157 26.02 -5.63 -20.09
N LYS A 158 26.69 -6.29 -21.05
CA LYS A 158 28.16 -6.20 -21.22
C LYS A 158 28.65 -4.84 -21.69
N GLU A 159 27.77 -4.06 -22.33
CA GLU A 159 28.07 -2.73 -22.88
C GLU A 159 27.89 -1.63 -21.83
N ILE A 160 27.38 -1.95 -20.63
CA ILE A 160 27.17 -0.96 -19.57
C ILE A 160 28.53 -0.45 -19.11
N ALA A 161 28.78 0.85 -19.31
CA ALA A 161 29.97 1.53 -18.83
C ALA A 161 29.65 2.46 -17.65
N ALA A 162 30.71 2.90 -16.97
CA ALA A 162 30.59 3.81 -15.81
C ALA A 162 29.98 5.17 -16.18
N SER A 163 30.08 5.62 -17.43
CA SER A 163 29.50 6.87 -17.90
C SER A 163 27.97 6.86 -17.82
N GLN A 164 27.30 5.81 -18.32
CA GLN A 164 25.83 5.72 -18.27
C GLN A 164 25.33 5.60 -16.83
N ILE A 165 26.08 4.93 -15.96
CA ILE A 165 25.75 4.84 -14.52
C ILE A 165 25.83 6.22 -13.87
N THR A 166 26.88 6.99 -14.18
CA THR A 166 27.08 8.34 -13.65
C THR A 166 25.97 9.28 -14.12
N GLU A 167 25.59 9.20 -15.40
CA GLU A 167 24.45 9.94 -15.96
C GLU A 167 23.13 9.58 -15.25
N PHE A 168 22.88 8.30 -15.00
CA PHE A 168 21.69 7.87 -14.26
C PHE A 168 21.66 8.39 -12.82
N ILE A 169 22.80 8.35 -12.12
CA ILE A 169 22.91 8.87 -10.74
C ILE A 169 22.69 10.38 -10.71
N ALA A 170 23.16 11.11 -11.74
CA ALA A 170 22.98 12.56 -11.84
C ALA A 170 21.50 12.98 -11.88
N LEU A 171 20.59 12.11 -12.35
CA LEU A 171 19.13 12.35 -12.28
C LEU A 171 18.62 12.52 -10.85
N TYR A 172 19.38 12.06 -9.85
CA TYR A 172 19.05 12.14 -8.44
C TYR A 172 19.83 13.21 -7.67
N ALA A 173 20.60 14.09 -8.35
CA ALA A 173 21.43 15.10 -7.70
C ALA A 173 20.65 16.01 -6.74
N ASN A 174 19.41 16.39 -7.10
CA ASN A 174 18.54 17.23 -6.27
C ASN A 174 17.67 16.45 -5.28
N SER A 175 17.86 15.13 -5.17
CA SER A 175 17.11 14.30 -4.24
C SER A 175 17.69 14.33 -2.83
N LYS A 176 16.87 13.98 -1.83
CA LYS A 176 17.34 13.85 -0.44
C LYS A 176 18.48 12.81 -0.36
N PRO A 177 19.57 13.06 0.38
CA PRO A 177 20.72 12.13 0.47
C PRO A 177 20.34 10.69 0.86
N LYS A 178 19.32 10.55 1.73
CA LYS A 178 18.77 9.25 2.12
C LYS A 178 18.18 8.46 0.95
N TYR A 179 17.50 9.15 0.04
CA TYR A 179 16.95 8.53 -1.15
C TYR A 179 18.07 8.16 -2.14
N VAL A 180 19.05 9.04 -2.35
CA VAL A 180 20.23 8.75 -3.20
C VAL A 180 20.99 7.51 -2.70
N SER A 181 21.20 7.38 -1.39
CA SER A 181 21.81 6.18 -0.79
C SER A 181 20.98 4.91 -1.04
N THR A 182 19.65 5.01 -1.06
CA THR A 182 18.77 3.89 -1.39
C THR A 182 18.91 3.50 -2.86
N VAL A 183 18.98 4.48 -3.76
CA VAL A 183 19.26 4.26 -5.19
C VAL A 183 20.59 3.53 -5.37
N LEU A 184 21.67 4.03 -4.76
CA LEU A 184 23.00 3.43 -4.83
C LEU A 184 23.05 2.01 -4.22
N TYR A 185 22.26 1.74 -3.18
CA TYR A 185 22.13 0.40 -2.61
C TYR A 185 21.50 -0.57 -3.62
N VAL A 186 20.41 -0.18 -4.28
CA VAL A 186 19.76 -1.02 -5.30
C VAL A 186 20.68 -1.27 -6.47
N LEU A 187 21.35 -0.22 -6.97
CA LEU A 187 22.31 -0.33 -8.08
C LEU A 187 23.45 -1.28 -7.71
N ARG A 188 24.03 -1.13 -6.52
CA ARG A 188 25.13 -2.00 -6.07
C ARG A 188 24.69 -3.44 -5.98
N ASN A 189 23.51 -3.72 -5.40
CA ASN A 189 22.99 -5.08 -5.32
C ASN A 189 22.77 -5.71 -6.71
N TYR A 190 22.25 -4.93 -7.67
CA TYR A 190 22.04 -5.41 -9.03
C TYR A 190 23.35 -5.66 -9.79
N PHE A 191 24.31 -4.73 -9.75
CA PHE A 191 25.60 -4.91 -10.43
C PHE A 191 26.46 -6.00 -9.81
N THR A 192 26.42 -6.16 -8.48
CA THR A 192 27.05 -7.31 -7.82
C THR A 192 26.47 -8.61 -8.33
N PHE A 193 25.13 -8.72 -8.41
CA PHE A 193 24.47 -9.89 -8.98
C PHE A 193 24.89 -10.17 -10.42
N LEU A 194 24.90 -9.15 -11.29
CA LEU A 194 25.30 -9.32 -12.70
C LEU A 194 26.72 -9.86 -12.84
N LYS A 195 27.64 -9.42 -11.97
CA LYS A 195 29.03 -9.89 -11.92
C LYS A 195 29.10 -11.33 -11.40
N GLU A 196 28.45 -11.62 -10.27
CA GLU A 196 28.44 -12.96 -9.63
C GLU A 196 27.84 -14.04 -10.55
N THR A 197 26.88 -13.68 -11.39
CA THR A 197 26.24 -14.59 -12.36
C THR A 197 26.87 -14.58 -13.75
N GLY A 198 27.92 -13.76 -13.97
CA GLY A 198 28.67 -13.72 -15.23
C GLY A 198 27.98 -12.99 -16.38
N PHE A 199 26.93 -12.20 -16.13
CA PHE A 199 26.34 -11.33 -17.16
C PHE A 199 27.28 -10.18 -17.55
N ILE A 200 28.11 -9.72 -16.61
CA ILE A 200 29.17 -8.73 -16.82
C ILE A 200 30.49 -9.22 -16.22
N GLU A 201 31.61 -8.82 -16.80
CA GLU A 201 32.94 -9.09 -16.25
C GLU A 201 33.44 -7.91 -15.38
N ALA A 202 33.09 -6.68 -15.79
CA ALA A 202 33.50 -5.46 -15.11
C ALA A 202 32.82 -5.29 -13.73
N ASP A 203 33.58 -4.80 -12.75
CA ASP A 203 33.05 -4.49 -11.42
C ASP A 203 32.43 -3.09 -11.35
N LEU A 204 31.20 -2.99 -11.85
CA LEU A 204 30.42 -1.74 -11.82
C LEU A 204 29.86 -1.42 -10.43
N ALA A 205 29.81 -2.40 -9.52
CA ALA A 205 29.30 -2.19 -8.16
C ALA A 205 30.31 -1.38 -7.30
N SER A 206 31.60 -1.64 -7.49
CA SER A 206 32.69 -0.98 -6.78
C SER A 206 32.95 0.45 -7.25
N SER A 207 32.55 0.81 -8.47
CA SER A 207 32.70 2.18 -9.00
C SER A 207 31.61 3.15 -8.50
N LEU A 208 30.56 2.64 -7.85
CA LEU A 208 29.47 3.46 -7.32
C LEU A 208 29.93 4.30 -6.11
N PRO A 209 29.57 5.59 -6.05
CA PRO A 209 29.93 6.43 -4.92
C PRO A 209 29.26 5.96 -3.61
N HIS A 210 29.83 6.39 -2.49
CA HIS A 210 29.26 6.19 -1.16
C HIS A 210 28.69 7.51 -0.63
N VAL A 211 27.38 7.54 -0.39
CA VAL A 211 26.73 8.68 0.26
C VAL A 211 26.78 8.49 1.77
N ARG A 212 27.51 9.35 2.47
CA ARG A 212 27.58 9.34 3.93
C ARG A 212 26.28 9.89 4.51
N ILE A 213 25.47 9.02 5.13
CA ILE A 213 24.32 9.44 5.94
C ILE A 213 24.73 9.43 7.41
N LEU A 214 24.73 10.59 8.05
CA LEU A 214 24.90 10.65 9.51
C LEU A 214 23.66 10.04 10.18
N ARG A 215 23.86 9.00 11.01
CA ARG A 215 22.78 8.21 11.64
C ARG A 215 21.82 9.05 12.51
N ASN A 216 22.20 10.27 12.87
CA ASN A 216 21.43 11.21 13.71
C ASN A 216 21.15 12.56 13.03
N ALA A 217 21.27 12.67 11.70
CA ALA A 217 21.11 13.96 10.99
C ALA A 217 19.73 14.62 11.15
N PHE A 218 18.73 13.88 11.66
CA PHE A 218 17.37 14.38 11.82
C PHE A 218 16.76 13.84 13.11
N ILE A 219 16.26 14.74 13.95
CA ILE A 219 15.41 14.40 15.09
C ILE A 219 13.98 14.26 14.54
N PRO A 220 13.34 13.08 14.65
CA PRO A 220 11.97 12.92 14.21
C PRO A 220 11.04 13.93 14.88
N HIS A 221 10.13 14.51 14.09
CA HIS A 221 9.09 15.34 14.66
C HIS A 221 8.26 14.52 15.66
N SER A 222 7.97 15.16 16.77
CA SER A 222 7.18 14.63 17.87
C SER A 222 6.09 15.63 18.21
N TRP A 223 4.93 15.09 18.50
CA TRP A 223 3.72 15.87 18.75
C TRP A 223 3.69 16.33 20.19
N LYS A 224 3.15 17.52 20.45
CA LYS A 224 2.84 17.93 21.82
C LYS A 224 1.69 17.07 22.35
N THR A 225 1.66 16.83 23.66
CA THR A 225 0.59 16.05 24.30
C THR A 225 -0.78 16.68 24.07
N GLU A 226 -0.85 18.01 24.07
CA GLU A 226 -2.06 18.79 23.80
C GLU A 226 -2.54 18.60 22.37
N ASP A 227 -1.63 18.56 21.40
CA ASP A 227 -1.97 18.32 19.99
C ASP A 227 -2.50 16.89 19.78
N VAL A 228 -1.93 15.90 20.47
CA VAL A 228 -2.45 14.53 20.45
C VAL A 228 -3.84 14.46 21.05
N LYS A 229 -4.10 15.16 22.17
CA LYS A 229 -5.43 15.26 22.81
C LYS A 229 -6.44 15.91 21.85
N LYS A 230 -6.09 17.05 21.24
CA LYS A 230 -6.92 17.74 20.24
C LYS A 230 -7.22 16.85 19.02
N LEU A 231 -6.20 16.16 18.51
CA LEU A 231 -6.34 15.24 17.38
C LEU A 231 -7.37 14.15 17.67
N LEU A 232 -7.25 13.48 18.82
CA LEU A 232 -8.17 12.41 19.21
C LEU A 232 -9.59 12.94 19.48
N ALA A 233 -9.71 14.15 20.02
CA ALA A 233 -11.00 14.81 20.28
C ALA A 233 -11.72 15.24 18.99
N ALA A 234 -10.99 15.59 17.94
CA ALA A 234 -11.55 15.99 16.65
C ALA A 234 -12.15 14.82 15.84
N ILE A 235 -11.94 13.57 16.27
CA ILE A 235 -12.50 12.41 15.58
C ILE A 235 -13.98 12.28 15.95
N ASP A 236 -14.86 12.43 14.97
CA ASP A 236 -16.30 12.20 15.15
C ASP A 236 -16.59 10.71 15.41
N ARG A 237 -16.82 10.39 16.68
CA ARG A 237 -17.18 9.02 17.13
C ARG A 237 -18.67 8.70 16.96
N GLY A 238 -19.49 9.65 16.51
CA GLY A 238 -20.87 9.37 16.08
C GLY A 238 -20.89 8.53 14.81
N ALA A 239 -20.00 8.82 13.87
CA ALA A 239 -19.86 8.07 12.63
C ALA A 239 -19.17 6.70 12.84
N PRO A 240 -19.67 5.60 12.21
CA PRO A 240 -19.04 4.28 12.26
C PRO A 240 -17.54 4.29 11.90
N LYS A 241 -17.17 5.03 10.85
CA LYS A 241 -15.77 5.17 10.42
C LYS A 241 -14.91 5.87 11.47
N GLY A 242 -15.45 6.88 12.16
CA GLY A 242 -14.70 7.60 13.17
C GLY A 242 -14.45 6.78 14.43
N LYS A 243 -15.38 5.91 14.84
CA LYS A 243 -15.13 4.91 15.91
C LYS A 243 -13.92 4.03 15.59
N ARG A 244 -13.85 3.52 14.35
CA ARG A 244 -12.70 2.75 13.86
C ARG A 244 -11.40 3.55 13.93
N ASP A 245 -11.41 4.75 13.36
CA ASP A 245 -10.21 5.56 13.24
C ASP A 245 -9.70 6.05 14.60
N TYR A 246 -10.62 6.36 15.52
CA TYR A 246 -10.32 6.66 16.92
C TYR A 246 -9.61 5.49 17.60
N ALA A 247 -10.15 4.27 17.52
CA ALA A 247 -9.53 3.09 18.11
C ALA A 247 -8.13 2.82 17.52
N ILE A 248 -7.97 2.93 16.19
CA ILE A 248 -6.68 2.76 15.51
C ILE A 248 -5.66 3.80 16.02
N LEU A 249 -6.02 5.08 16.02
CA LEU A 249 -5.13 6.16 16.44
C LEU A 249 -4.80 6.07 17.93
N LEU A 250 -5.76 5.72 18.78
CA LEU A 250 -5.56 5.51 20.20
C LEU A 250 -4.53 4.39 20.45
N MET A 251 -4.65 3.25 19.76
CA MET A 251 -3.65 2.16 19.88
C MET A 251 -2.25 2.60 19.45
N ILE A 252 -2.12 3.42 18.41
CA ILE A 252 -0.82 3.93 17.93
C ILE A 252 -0.22 4.88 18.95
N VAL A 253 -1.02 5.78 19.50
CA VAL A 253 -0.56 6.73 20.52
C VAL A 253 -0.15 5.98 21.79
N ARG A 254 -0.96 5.03 22.27
CA ARG A 254 -0.76 4.36 23.56
C ARG A 254 0.29 3.26 23.53
N PHE A 255 0.33 2.45 22.47
CA PHE A 255 1.27 1.33 22.36
C PHE A 255 2.41 1.55 21.38
N GLY A 256 2.33 2.61 20.57
CA GLY A 256 3.33 2.85 19.52
C GLY A 256 3.30 1.78 18.44
N VAL A 257 2.27 0.94 18.31
CA VAL A 257 2.23 -0.16 17.31
C VAL A 257 2.24 0.38 15.88
N ARG A 258 2.80 -0.37 14.91
CA ARG A 258 2.79 0.07 13.51
C ARG A 258 1.41 -0.12 12.90
N VAL A 259 1.06 0.77 11.98
CA VAL A 259 -0.16 0.68 11.17
C VAL A 259 -0.23 -0.63 10.37
N SER A 260 0.90 -1.15 9.90
CA SER A 260 0.97 -2.46 9.23
C SER A 260 0.54 -3.61 10.14
N ASP A 261 0.87 -3.52 11.43
CA ASP A 261 0.54 -4.54 12.42
C ASP A 261 -0.93 -4.42 12.83
N ILE A 262 -1.44 -3.19 13.03
CA ILE A 262 -2.86 -2.93 13.33
C ILE A 262 -3.79 -3.42 12.22
N ARG A 263 -3.48 -3.12 10.95
CA ARG A 263 -4.31 -3.58 9.81
C ARG A 263 -4.41 -5.10 9.70
N ARG A 264 -3.42 -5.83 10.22
CA ARG A 264 -3.38 -7.29 10.22
C ARG A 264 -3.86 -7.91 11.54
N MET A 265 -4.20 -7.10 12.54
CA MET A 265 -4.72 -7.59 13.81
C MET A 265 -6.04 -8.33 13.58
N LYS A 266 -6.17 -9.52 14.15
CA LYS A 266 -7.38 -10.34 14.05
C LYS A 266 -8.27 -10.10 15.25
N LEU A 267 -9.55 -10.44 15.14
CA LEU A 267 -10.45 -10.49 16.31
C LEU A 267 -9.87 -11.42 17.39
N SER A 268 -9.29 -12.55 16.98
CA SER A 268 -8.62 -13.51 17.88
C SER A 268 -7.33 -13.01 18.53
N SER A 269 -6.83 -11.83 18.13
CA SER A 269 -5.70 -11.19 18.81
C SER A 269 -6.07 -10.62 20.17
N LEU A 270 -7.36 -10.44 20.46
CA LEU A 270 -7.86 -9.88 21.72
C LEU A 270 -8.26 -11.02 22.67
N ASN A 271 -7.63 -11.07 23.84
CA ASN A 271 -8.04 -11.94 24.94
C ASN A 271 -8.69 -11.09 26.04
N TRP A 272 -10.03 -11.06 26.03
CA TRP A 272 -10.81 -10.27 26.99
C TRP A 272 -10.66 -10.76 28.43
N ASN A 273 -10.57 -12.09 28.63
CA ASN A 273 -10.44 -12.70 29.95
C ASN A 273 -9.09 -12.38 30.60
N ARG A 274 -8.00 -12.47 29.82
CA ARG A 274 -6.65 -12.15 30.27
C ARG A 274 -6.32 -10.66 30.18
N LYS A 275 -7.20 -9.85 29.60
CA LYS A 275 -6.96 -8.44 29.24
C LYS A 275 -5.63 -8.26 28.49
N THR A 276 -5.42 -9.03 27.43
CA THR A 276 -4.21 -8.93 26.59
C THR A 276 -4.51 -8.83 25.10
N ILE A 277 -3.59 -8.25 24.36
CA ILE A 277 -3.57 -8.18 22.90
C ILE A 277 -2.29 -8.87 22.42
N THR A 278 -2.43 -9.90 21.58
CA THR A 278 -1.30 -10.66 21.05
C THR A 278 -1.25 -10.59 19.53
N ILE A 279 -0.11 -10.13 19.00
CA ILE A 279 0.13 -10.03 17.55
C ILE A 279 1.52 -10.53 17.18
N ILE A 280 1.68 -10.96 15.93
CA ILE A 280 3.00 -11.20 15.33
C ILE A 280 3.36 -9.98 14.50
N MET A 281 4.43 -9.29 14.87
CA MET A 281 4.87 -8.09 14.18
C MET A 281 5.32 -8.40 12.74
N GLN A 282 4.77 -7.70 11.75
CA GLN A 282 4.98 -8.02 10.34
C GLN A 282 6.44 -7.88 9.91
N LYS A 283 7.11 -6.80 10.37
CA LYS A 283 8.48 -6.49 9.95
C LYS A 283 9.53 -7.35 10.64
N THR A 284 9.35 -7.67 11.93
CA THR A 284 10.36 -8.39 12.74
C THR A 284 10.03 -9.86 12.93
N ARG A 285 8.81 -10.29 12.59
CA ARG A 285 8.27 -11.65 12.81
C ARG A 285 8.28 -12.09 14.28
N GLN A 286 8.41 -11.14 15.21
CA GLN A 286 8.42 -11.41 16.64
C GLN A 286 7.00 -11.33 17.22
N PRO A 287 6.64 -12.21 18.17
CA PRO A 287 5.41 -12.06 18.93
C PRO A 287 5.50 -10.83 19.84
N LEU A 288 4.39 -10.12 19.96
CA LEU A 288 4.21 -8.97 20.83
C LEU A 288 2.93 -9.18 21.62
N GLU A 289 3.04 -9.17 22.95
CA GLU A 289 1.92 -9.18 23.88
C GLU A 289 1.83 -7.81 24.56
N LEU A 290 0.65 -7.20 24.50
CA LEU A 290 0.35 -5.89 25.09
C LEU A 290 -0.81 -6.05 26.08
N PRO A 291 -0.85 -5.27 27.17
CA PRO A 291 -2.02 -5.22 28.02
C PRO A 291 -3.19 -4.58 27.27
N LEU A 292 -4.41 -5.09 27.43
CA LEU A 292 -5.64 -4.44 26.96
C LEU A 292 -6.03 -3.39 27.99
N LEU A 293 -5.59 -2.15 27.77
CA LEU A 293 -5.94 -1.00 28.62
C LEU A 293 -7.43 -0.67 28.49
N ASP A 294 -8.05 -0.14 29.55
CA ASP A 294 -9.49 0.11 29.59
C ASP A 294 -9.94 1.10 28.51
N ASP A 295 -9.18 2.18 28.28
CA ASP A 295 -9.46 3.18 27.23
C ASP A 295 -9.49 2.56 25.83
N ILE A 296 -8.57 1.64 25.56
CA ILE A 296 -8.49 0.90 24.30
C ILE A 296 -9.59 -0.16 24.22
N GLY A 297 -9.84 -0.88 25.31
CA GLY A 297 -10.91 -1.86 25.42
C GLY A 297 -12.26 -1.24 25.09
N TRP A 298 -12.59 -0.10 25.71
CA TRP A 298 -13.82 0.64 25.43
C TRP A 298 -13.90 1.14 23.98
N ALA A 299 -12.83 1.72 23.45
CA ALA A 299 -12.79 2.17 22.06
C ALA A 299 -13.02 1.03 21.07
N VAL A 300 -12.42 -0.14 21.32
CA VAL A 300 -12.60 -1.33 20.49
C VAL A 300 -14.00 -1.91 20.65
N ILE A 301 -14.55 -1.98 21.86
CA ILE A 301 -15.92 -2.47 22.09
C ILE A 301 -16.94 -1.58 21.37
N ASP A 302 -16.81 -0.25 21.48
CA ASP A 302 -17.71 0.68 20.81
C ASP A 302 -17.62 0.54 19.29
N TYR A 303 -16.41 0.38 18.74
CA TYR A 303 -16.25 0.06 17.34
C TYR A 303 -16.90 -1.28 16.96
N LEU A 304 -16.62 -2.36 17.69
CA LEU A 304 -17.14 -3.70 17.37
C LEU A 304 -18.66 -3.76 17.41
N LYS A 305 -19.30 -3.10 18.38
CA LYS A 305 -20.75 -3.10 18.56
C LYS A 305 -21.47 -2.10 17.67
N ASN A 306 -20.92 -0.90 17.52
CA ASN A 306 -21.65 0.25 17.00
C ASN A 306 -21.02 0.89 15.75
N GLY A 307 -19.95 0.30 15.21
CA GLY A 307 -19.22 0.87 14.07
C GLY A 307 -18.76 -0.14 13.02
N ARG A 308 -18.39 -1.36 13.41
CA ARG A 308 -17.84 -2.36 12.49
C ARG A 308 -18.93 -2.85 11.54
N PRO A 309 -18.75 -2.72 10.21
CA PRO A 309 -19.65 -3.32 9.23
C PRO A 309 -19.76 -4.83 9.42
N GLN A 310 -20.91 -5.40 9.04
CA GLN A 310 -21.07 -6.85 8.99
C GLN A 310 -20.18 -7.41 7.87
N THR A 311 -19.32 -8.36 8.22
CA THR A 311 -18.36 -8.97 7.28
C THR A 311 -17.79 -10.26 7.83
N VAL A 312 -17.53 -11.20 6.93
CA VAL A 312 -16.83 -12.48 7.19
C VAL A 312 -15.33 -12.30 7.45
N CYS A 313 -14.78 -11.11 7.20
CA CYS A 313 -13.37 -10.81 7.42
C CYS A 313 -12.99 -11.00 8.90
N ASP A 314 -11.91 -11.72 9.18
CA ASP A 314 -11.43 -12.01 10.55
C ASP A 314 -10.61 -10.87 11.18
N ARG A 315 -10.35 -9.81 10.41
CA ARG A 315 -9.60 -8.64 10.87
C ARG A 315 -10.41 -7.85 11.88
N LEU A 316 -9.70 -7.35 12.90
CA LEU A 316 -10.28 -6.47 13.91
C LEU A 316 -10.84 -5.21 13.25
N PHE A 317 -10.02 -4.53 12.45
CA PHE A 317 -10.40 -3.32 11.72
C PHE A 317 -10.58 -3.60 10.24
N VAL A 318 -11.68 -3.11 9.67
CA VAL A 318 -12.02 -3.28 8.25
C VAL A 318 -12.27 -1.94 7.56
N ARG A 319 -12.34 -1.96 6.22
CA ARG A 319 -12.69 -0.80 5.42
C ARG A 319 -14.16 -0.43 5.64
N HIS A 320 -14.47 0.87 5.65
CA HIS A 320 -15.85 1.39 5.70
C HIS A 320 -16.32 1.81 4.30
N ARG A 321 -15.93 1.01 3.31
CA ARG A 321 -16.33 1.16 1.92
C ARG A 321 -16.42 -0.24 1.33
N ALA A 322 -17.53 -0.54 0.68
CA ALA A 322 -17.72 -1.83 0.02
C ALA A 322 -16.58 -2.11 -0.99
N PRO A 323 -16.03 -3.33 -1.01
CA PRO A 323 -16.40 -4.45 -0.16
C PRO A 323 -15.82 -4.27 1.26
N PHE A 324 -16.62 -4.53 2.30
CA PHE A 324 -16.25 -4.33 3.70
C PHE A 324 -15.24 -5.38 4.18
N ASP A 325 -14.00 -5.24 3.74
CA ASP A 325 -12.94 -6.23 3.94
C ASP A 325 -11.65 -5.57 4.49
N ALA A 326 -10.63 -6.38 4.76
CA ALA A 326 -9.32 -5.98 5.24
C ALA A 326 -8.71 -4.85 4.40
N PHE A 327 -7.94 -3.98 5.06
CA PHE A 327 -7.19 -2.93 4.37
C PHE A 327 -6.18 -3.51 3.38
N GLY A 328 -5.91 -2.78 2.30
CA GLY A 328 -4.87 -3.14 1.35
C GLY A 328 -3.47 -3.09 1.99
N GLU A 329 -2.52 -3.87 1.49
CA GLU A 329 -1.17 -3.97 2.09
C GLU A 329 -0.41 -2.63 2.12
N ASN A 330 -0.66 -1.77 1.13
CA ASN A 330 -0.04 -0.46 0.98
C ASN A 330 -0.95 0.70 1.43
N GLU A 331 -2.11 0.40 2.01
CA GLU A 331 -3.06 1.42 2.45
C GLU A 331 -2.46 2.24 3.61
N SER A 332 -2.39 3.55 3.43
CA SER A 332 -1.90 4.48 4.45
C SER A 332 -3.06 5.22 5.09
N PHE A 333 -3.02 5.39 6.41
CA PHE A 333 -3.98 6.21 7.16
C PHE A 333 -3.58 7.69 7.20
N TYR A 334 -2.71 8.12 6.26
CA TYR A 334 -2.21 9.49 6.23
C TYR A 334 -3.34 10.48 5.89
N LYS A 335 -4.24 10.11 4.98
CA LYS A 335 -5.35 10.98 4.58
C LYS A 335 -6.32 11.20 5.74
N GLU A 336 -6.66 10.14 6.45
CA GLU A 336 -7.48 10.16 7.66
C GLU A 336 -6.80 11.03 8.72
N LEU A 337 -5.54 10.75 9.04
CA LEU A 337 -4.78 11.55 9.99
C LEU A 337 -4.79 13.04 9.62
N HIS A 338 -4.46 13.37 8.37
CA HIS A 338 -4.45 14.75 7.89
C HIS A 338 -5.82 15.42 8.03
N SER A 339 -6.91 14.72 7.69
CA SER A 339 -8.26 15.25 7.87
C SER A 339 -8.58 15.59 9.33
N TYR A 340 -8.13 14.76 10.28
CA TYR A 340 -8.29 15.02 11.70
C TYR A 340 -7.37 16.13 12.22
N MET A 341 -6.17 16.29 11.64
CA MET A 341 -5.29 17.41 11.96
C MET A 341 -5.92 18.75 11.56
N VAL A 342 -6.49 18.81 10.36
CA VAL A 342 -7.21 19.98 9.87
C VAL A 342 -8.42 20.28 10.77
N ALA A 343 -9.23 19.26 11.09
CA ALA A 343 -10.38 19.42 11.97
C ALA A 343 -9.99 19.85 13.40
N ALA A 344 -8.81 19.45 13.88
CA ALA A 344 -8.27 19.80 15.19
C ALA A 344 -7.57 21.17 15.24
N GLY A 345 -7.41 21.86 14.10
CA GLY A 345 -6.66 23.10 14.01
C GLY A 345 -5.17 22.94 14.34
N ILE A 346 -4.57 21.81 13.95
CA ILE A 346 -3.15 21.51 14.21
C ILE A 346 -2.32 21.89 12.99
N ASP A 347 -1.53 22.95 13.11
CA ASP A 347 -0.63 23.40 12.06
C ASP A 347 0.64 22.53 11.98
N ILE A 348 0.97 22.09 10.76
CA ILE A 348 2.21 21.36 10.48
C ILE A 348 3.22 22.35 9.90
N PRO A 349 4.40 22.52 10.53
CA PRO A 349 5.43 23.36 9.95
C PRO A 349 5.85 22.86 8.57
N SER A 350 6.00 23.80 7.63
CA SER A 350 6.43 23.48 6.26
C SER A 350 7.75 22.70 6.26
N GLY A 351 7.82 21.63 5.47
CA GLY A 351 9.01 20.76 5.37
C GLY A 351 9.11 19.66 6.43
N VAL A 352 8.20 19.59 7.41
CA VAL A 352 8.19 18.54 8.42
C VAL A 352 7.32 17.36 7.98
N HIS A 353 7.91 16.16 7.96
CA HIS A 353 7.14 14.94 7.72
C HIS A 353 6.35 14.55 8.98
N CYS A 354 5.06 14.88 8.99
CA CYS A 354 4.14 14.53 10.06
C CYS A 354 3.18 13.43 9.61
N GLY A 355 3.27 12.24 10.20
CA GLY A 355 2.43 11.09 9.82
C GLY A 355 2.36 10.04 10.92
N MET A 356 1.77 8.88 10.63
CA MET A 356 1.57 7.81 11.63
C MET A 356 2.86 7.38 12.34
N HIS A 357 4.00 7.42 11.63
CA HIS A 357 5.31 7.14 12.22
C HIS A 357 5.79 8.24 13.18
N SER A 358 5.44 9.50 12.93
CA SER A 358 5.72 10.61 13.84
C SER A 358 4.90 10.48 15.12
N LEU A 359 3.60 10.14 15.03
CA LEU A 359 2.76 9.83 16.20
C LEU A 359 3.35 8.70 17.05
N ARG A 360 3.79 7.61 16.42
CA ARG A 360 4.51 6.53 17.11
C ARG A 360 5.77 7.02 17.82
N ASN A 361 6.54 7.89 17.18
CA ASN A 361 7.79 8.40 17.75
C ASN A 361 7.55 9.33 18.94
N THR A 362 6.39 10.00 19.00
CA THR A 362 5.99 10.80 20.16
C THR A 362 5.98 9.98 21.44
N LEU A 363 5.45 8.73 21.42
CA LEU A 363 5.47 7.86 22.59
C LEU A 363 6.91 7.58 23.08
N ALA A 364 7.81 7.24 22.16
CA ALA A 364 9.20 6.96 22.51
C ALA A 364 9.90 8.19 23.10
N ARG A 365 9.63 9.38 22.57
CA ARG A 365 10.16 10.64 23.12
C ARG A 365 9.60 10.91 24.51
N ASN A 366 8.29 10.82 24.70
CA ASN A 366 7.64 11.09 25.99
C ASN A 366 8.16 10.15 27.07
N MET A 367 8.41 8.87 26.75
CA MET A 367 9.01 7.95 27.70
C MET A 367 10.45 8.33 28.04
N LEU A 368 11.24 8.83 27.08
CA LEU A 368 12.61 9.30 27.34
C LEU A 368 12.59 10.52 28.26
N GLU A 369 11.70 11.47 28.01
CA GLU A 369 11.51 12.67 28.83
C GLU A 369 11.03 12.32 30.24
N ALA A 370 10.14 11.33 30.37
CA ALA A 370 9.66 10.81 31.64
C ALA A 370 10.70 9.95 32.41
N LYS A 371 11.96 9.87 31.91
CA LYS A 371 13.05 9.04 32.48
C LYS A 371 12.65 7.58 32.71
N ALA A 372 11.75 7.04 31.89
CA ALA A 372 11.40 5.63 31.98
C ALA A 372 12.67 4.79 31.72
N PRO A 373 12.90 3.70 32.48
CA PRO A 373 14.09 2.88 32.31
C PRO A 373 14.22 2.43 30.85
N LEU A 374 15.41 2.58 30.27
CA LEU A 374 15.69 2.32 28.85
C LEU A 374 15.18 0.98 28.27
N PRO A 375 15.05 -0.14 29.01
CA PRO A 375 14.36 -1.34 28.49
C PRO A 375 12.86 -1.14 28.19
N VAL A 376 12.20 -0.10 28.73
CA VAL A 376 10.80 0.28 28.47
C VAL A 376 10.68 1.14 27.21
N ILE A 377 11.80 1.64 26.66
CA ILE A 377 11.87 2.53 25.48
C ILE A 377 12.67 1.85 24.37
N PRO A 378 12.07 1.00 23.54
CA PRO A 378 12.88 0.15 22.69
C PRO A 378 13.19 0.89 21.39
N ARG A 379 14.46 1.31 21.23
CA ARG A 379 15.04 1.74 19.94
C ARG A 379 15.02 0.64 18.87
N ARG A 380 14.80 -0.62 19.26
CA ARG A 380 14.49 -1.78 18.42
C ARG A 380 13.93 -2.83 19.36
N TRP A 381 12.66 -3.16 19.21
CA TRP A 381 11.93 -4.07 20.09
C TRP A 381 12.49 -5.49 19.93
N VAL A 382 13.36 -5.89 20.86
CA VAL A 382 13.89 -7.25 21.02
C VAL A 382 13.21 -7.86 22.25
N THR A 383 12.46 -8.93 21.97
CA THR A 383 12.06 -10.11 22.78
C THR A 383 11.63 -9.99 24.25
N LYS A 384 10.47 -10.61 24.51
CA LYS A 384 10.02 -11.19 25.80
C LYS A 384 10.16 -10.29 27.02
N THR A 385 9.34 -9.25 27.12
CA THR A 385 8.91 -8.77 28.44
C THR A 385 7.54 -8.12 28.32
N SER A 386 6.67 -8.39 29.30
CA SER A 386 5.36 -7.77 29.41
C SER A 386 5.56 -6.27 29.69
N ILE A 387 5.55 -5.44 28.64
CA ILE A 387 5.75 -3.98 28.78
C ILE A 387 4.39 -3.33 29.01
N ARG A 388 4.26 -2.55 30.09
CA ARG A 388 3.14 -1.64 30.33
C ARG A 388 3.54 -0.23 29.88
N PRO A 389 3.21 0.22 28.66
CA PRO A 389 3.34 1.62 28.31
C PRO A 389 2.14 2.37 28.92
N VAL A 390 2.41 3.21 29.92
CA VAL A 390 1.46 4.17 30.48
C VAL A 390 2.05 5.56 30.28
N PHE A 391 1.22 6.60 30.33
CA PHE A 391 1.57 8.04 30.30
C PHE A 391 1.61 8.72 28.92
N ILE A 392 0.47 8.78 28.22
CA ILE A 392 0.19 9.92 27.32
C ILE A 392 -1.07 10.70 27.74
N LEU A 393 -2.01 10.06 28.44
CA LEU A 393 -3.35 10.63 28.68
C LEU A 393 -3.80 10.51 30.14
N LYS A 394 -2.89 10.66 31.11
CA LYS A 394 -3.36 10.98 32.46
C LYS A 394 -3.84 12.43 32.51
#